data_AF-A0A4U4EHC1-F1
#
_entry.id   AF-A0A4U4EHC1-F1
#
_cell.length_a   1.000
_cell.length_b   1.000
_cell.length_c   1.000
_cell.angle_alpha   90.00
_cell.angle_beta   90.00
_cell.angle_gamma   90.00
#
_symmetry.space_group_name_H-M   'P 1'
#
loop_
_entity.id
_entity.type
_entity.pdbx_description
1 polymer ?
#
loop_
_entity_poly.entity_id
_entity_poly.type
_entity_poly.pdbx_seq_one_letter_code
_entity_poly.pdbx_strand_id
1 'polypeptide(L)' 'MKNLKNPALKAIKKAALKVATYEANTMCNFMYGQPKLPSKIKKLRKF' A
#
# COMPACT_ATOMS: atom_id res chain seq x y z
N MET A 1 -19.55 4.25 -5.50
CA MET A 1 -18.66 4.95 -4.54
C MET A 1 -19.19 6.36 -4.35
N LYS A 2 -19.97 6.61 -3.29
CA LYS A 2 -20.63 7.92 -3.09
C LYS A 2 -19.63 8.92 -2.48
N ASN A 3 -19.25 9.91 -3.29
CA ASN A 3 -18.78 11.26 -2.92
C ASN A 3 -17.87 11.41 -1.68
N LEU A 4 -16.56 11.16 -1.82
CA LEU A 4 -15.54 11.66 -0.88
C LEU A 4 -15.43 13.20 -1.00
N LYS A 5 -16.37 13.95 -0.41
CA LYS A 5 -16.32 15.42 -0.34
C LYS A 5 -15.47 15.94 0.84
N ASN A 6 -15.05 15.06 1.75
CA ASN A 6 -14.30 15.46 2.93
C ASN A 6 -12.77 15.42 2.64
N PRO A 7 -12.07 16.57 2.68
CA PRO A 7 -10.65 16.66 2.36
C PRO A 7 -9.78 15.76 3.27
N ALA A 8 -10.17 15.56 4.53
CA ALA A 8 -9.48 14.67 5.45
C ALA A 8 -9.47 13.20 4.96
N LEU A 9 -10.61 12.69 4.49
CA LEU A 9 -10.73 11.35 3.94
C LEU A 9 -9.87 11.16 2.67
N LYS A 10 -9.75 12.20 1.84
CA LYS A 10 -8.88 12.19 0.66
C LYS A 10 -7.41 12.13 1.06
N ALA A 11 -7.01 12.86 2.09
CA ALA A 11 -5.65 12.86 2.61
C ALA A 11 -5.29 11.49 3.22
N ILE A 12 -6.17 10.92 4.05
CA ILE A 12 -5.98 9.59 4.65
C ILE A 12 -5.83 8.53 3.56
N LYS A 13 -6.69 8.56 2.53
CA LYS A 13 -6.60 7.63 1.41
C LYS A 13 -5.26 7.74 0.66
N LYS A 14 -4.77 8.96 0.44
CA LYS A 14 -3.46 9.19 -0.22
C LYS A 14 -2.31 8.69 0.64
N ALA A 15 -2.33 8.96 1.95
CA ALA A 15 -1.30 8.52 2.87
C ALA A 15 -1.25 6.98 2.95
N ALA A 16 -2.40 6.33 3.12
CA ALA A 16 -2.50 4.88 3.14
C ALA A 16 -1.98 4.23 1.84
N LEU A 17 -2.34 4.81 0.68
CA LEU A 17 -1.84 4.31 -0.61
C LEU A 17 -0.33 4.48 -0.74
N LYS A 18 0.23 5.60 -0.27
CA LYS A 18 1.67 5.90 -0.33
C LYS A 18 2.46 4.92 0.54
N VAL A 19 2.01 4.69 1.78
CA VAL A 19 2.63 3.72 2.70
C VAL A 19 2.53 2.31 2.12
N ALA A 20 1.35 1.88 1.67
CA ALA A 20 1.18 0.56 1.07
C ALA A 20 2.05 0.36 -0.18
N THR A 21 2.22 1.40 -1.01
CA THR A 21 3.11 1.34 -2.17
C THR A 21 4.57 1.28 -1.76
N TYR A 22 4.97 2.03 -0.73
CA TYR A 22 6.33 1.98 -0.19
C TYR A 22 6.64 0.57 0.31
N GLU A 23 5.82 0.05 1.23
CA GLU A 23 5.94 -1.30 1.80
C GLU A 23 5.93 -2.42 0.76
N ALA A 24 5.11 -2.27 -0.30
CA ALA A 24 5.07 -3.25 -1.38
C ALA A 24 6.37 -3.32 -2.19
N ASN A 25 7.13 -2.21 -2.24
CA ASN A 25 8.34 -2.06 -3.04
C ASN A 25 9.63 -2.05 -2.21
N THR A 26 9.56 -1.93 -0.89
CA THR A 26 10.71 -2.15 -0.01
C THR A 26 11.02 -3.64 0.04
N MET A 27 12.27 -4.00 -0.26
CA MET A 27 12.80 -5.32 0.07
C MET A 27 12.79 -5.46 1.59
N CYS A 28 12.09 -6.46 2.08
CA CYS A 28 12.06 -6.76 3.50
C CYS A 28 13.35 -7.50 3.86
N ASN A 29 14.15 -6.99 4.81
CA ASN A 29 15.39 -7.62 5.29
C ASN A 29 15.14 -8.89 6.13
N PHE A 30 14.06 -9.64 5.87
CA PHE A 30 13.78 -10.88 6.57
C PHE A 30 14.54 -12.02 5.91
N MET A 31 15.65 -12.41 6.52
CA MET A 31 16.48 -13.54 6.09
C MET A 31 15.77 -14.90 6.16
N TYR A 32 14.60 -14.99 6.81
CA TYR A 32 13.85 -16.24 7.03
C TYR A 32 12.60 -16.40 6.16
N GLY A 33 12.38 -15.50 5.19
CA GLY A 33 11.27 -15.58 4.25
C GLY A 33 10.16 -14.57 4.57
N GLN A 34 9.87 -13.75 3.58
CA GLN A 34 8.84 -12.72 3.67
C GLN A 34 7.44 -13.36 3.47
N PRO A 35 6.44 -13.03 4.29
CA PRO A 35 5.08 -13.52 4.07
C PRO A 35 4.58 -13.09 2.69
N LYS A 36 3.82 -13.96 2.02
CA LYS A 36 3.28 -13.68 0.68
C LYS A 36 2.43 -12.40 0.72
N LEU A 37 2.80 -11.41 -0.09
CA LEU A 37 2.03 -10.17 -0.19
C LEU A 37 0.57 -10.47 -0.59
N PRO A 38 -0.41 -9.80 0.04
CA PRO A 38 -1.80 -9.89 -0.37
C PRO A 38 -1.98 -9.52 -1.85
N SER A 39 -2.85 -10.23 -2.57
CA SER A 39 -3.07 -10.07 -4.01
C SER A 39 -3.40 -8.63 -4.44
N LYS A 40 -4.10 -7.88 -3.58
CA LYS A 40 -4.42 -6.47 -3.82
C LYS A 40 -3.21 -5.54 -3.74
N ILE A 41 -2.23 -5.87 -2.89
CA ILE A 41 -0.99 -5.09 -2.71
C ILE A 41 0.04 -5.45 -3.78
N LYS A 42 0.02 -6.68 -4.30
CA LYS A 42 0.87 -7.09 -5.44
C LYS A 42 0.73 -6.16 -6.65
N LYS A 43 -0.45 -5.60 -6.88
CA LYS A 43 -0.71 -4.62 -7.96
C LYS A 43 0.05 -3.30 -7.80
N LEU A 44 0.53 -3.00 -6.59
CA LEU A 44 1.32 -1.80 -6.29
C LEU A 44 2.83 -2.06 -6.40
N ARG A 45 3.23 -3.32 -6.63
CA ARG A 45 4.63 -3.73 -6.76
C ARG A 45 5.13 -3.42 -8.18
N LYS A 46 6.34 -2.86 -8.28
CA LYS A 46 6.97 -2.49 -9.56
C LYS A 46 7.80 -3.62 -10.19
N PHE A 47 7.84 -4.81 -9.59
CA PHE A 47 8.64 -5.97 -9.99
C PHE A 47 7.79 -7.23 -10.15
#